data_AF-A0A9N8VZV1-F1
#
_entry.id   AF-A0A9N8VZV1-F1
#
_cell.length_a   1.000
_cell.length_b   1.000
_cell.length_c   1.000
_cell.angle_alpha   90.00
_cell.angle_beta   90.00
_cell.angle_gamma   90.00
#
_symmetry.space_group_name_H-M   'P 1'
#
loop_
_entity.id
_entity.type
_entity.pdbx_description
1 polymer ?
#
loop_
_entity_poly.entity_id
_entity_poly.type
_entity_poly.pdbx_seq_one_letter_code
_entity_poly.pdbx_strand_id
1 'polypeptide(L)'
;MPRNPGLVYLHYDDLGIVPPFKQPRVKCKYCPHTCNKALNKCESHLKNCPKIDNETYQSYFGHPKITSSQVASHLLINTSKKTLQNRNIKNFFDNITTNEQDNLEFGFAEAVFQCGLPFSFCEL
;
A
#
# COMPACT_ATOMS: atom_id res chain seq x y z
N MET A 1 -8.94 -16.83 -4.74
CA MET A 1 -10.13 -16.15 -5.31
C MET A 1 -9.69 -14.77 -5.78
N PRO A 2 -9.77 -14.46 -7.09
CA PRO A 2 -9.43 -13.12 -7.57
C PRO A 2 -10.40 -12.10 -6.96
N ARG A 3 -9.88 -11.00 -6.39
CA ARG A 3 -10.72 -9.90 -5.88
C ARG A 3 -11.45 -9.29 -7.06
N ASN A 4 -12.79 -9.33 -7.05
CA ASN A 4 -13.59 -8.64 -8.05
C ASN A 4 -13.65 -7.15 -7.68
N PRO A 5 -12.97 -6.27 -8.43
CA PRO A 5 -12.84 -4.85 -8.08
C PRO A 5 -14.18 -4.09 -8.10
N GLY A 6 -15.22 -4.65 -8.74
CA GLY A 6 -16.54 -4.01 -8.79
C GLY A 6 -17.28 -4.02 -7.45
N LEU A 7 -16.98 -4.96 -6.56
CA LEU A 7 -17.73 -5.15 -5.31
C LEU A 7 -17.46 -4.04 -4.29
N VAL A 8 -16.31 -3.35 -4.37
CA VAL A 8 -15.98 -2.26 -3.43
C VAL A 8 -17.05 -1.17 -3.45
N TYR A 9 -17.63 -0.90 -4.62
CA TYR A 9 -18.56 0.20 -4.82
C TYR A 9 -19.93 -0.06 -4.18
N LEU A 10 -20.25 -1.31 -3.81
CA LEU A 10 -21.47 -1.63 -3.07
C LEU A 10 -21.50 -0.96 -1.69
N HIS A 11 -20.34 -0.64 -1.14
CA HIS A 11 -20.17 0.01 0.16
C HIS A 11 -20.22 1.55 0.08
N TYR A 12 -20.51 2.09 -1.10
CA TYR A 12 -20.52 3.53 -1.35
C TYR A 12 -21.80 3.96 -2.08
N ASP A 13 -22.20 5.20 -1.82
CA ASP A 13 -23.21 5.91 -2.60
C ASP A 13 -22.52 6.77 -3.66
N ASP A 14 -22.97 6.68 -4.90
CA ASP A 14 -22.43 7.49 -5.99
C ASP A 14 -22.94 8.93 -5.89
N LEU A 15 -22.01 9.88 -5.86
CA LEU A 15 -22.34 11.32 -5.87
C LEU A 15 -22.14 11.92 -7.27
N GLY A 16 -21.65 11.15 -8.25
CA GLY A 16 -21.30 11.67 -9.55
C GLY A 16 -20.22 12.75 -9.48
N ILE A 17 -20.22 13.68 -10.41
CA ILE A 17 -19.26 14.78 -10.46
C ILE A 17 -19.79 15.92 -9.60
N VAL A 18 -19.11 16.21 -8.48
CA VAL A 18 -19.47 17.29 -7.56
C VAL A 18 -18.56 18.49 -7.84
N PRO A 19 -19.09 19.65 -8.28
CA PRO A 19 -18.28 20.85 -8.45
C PRO A 19 -17.59 21.26 -7.14
N PRO A 20 -16.32 21.72 -7.16
CA PRO A 20 -15.48 22.03 -8.32
C PRO A 20 -14.66 20.85 -8.87
N PHE A 21 -14.87 19.63 -8.36
CA PHE A 21 -14.05 18.48 -8.72
C PHE A 21 -14.39 17.97 -10.13
N LYS A 22 -13.36 17.69 -10.94
CA LYS A 22 -13.51 17.09 -12.28
C LYS A 22 -13.75 15.57 -12.25
N GLN A 23 -13.44 14.92 -11.12
CA GLN A 23 -13.54 13.47 -10.96
C GLN A 23 -14.86 13.09 -10.25
N PRO A 24 -15.47 11.95 -10.60
CA PRO A 24 -16.62 11.43 -9.88
C PRO A 24 -16.24 11.10 -8.43
N ARG A 25 -17.15 11.41 -7.51
CA ARG A 25 -17.01 11.26 -6.07
C ARG A 25 -18.01 10.23 -5.57
N VAL A 26 -17.64 9.55 -4.51
CA VAL A 26 -18.48 8.60 -3.80
C VAL A 26 -18.46 8.90 -2.31
N LYS A 27 -19.56 8.60 -1.63
CA LYS A 27 -19.70 8.72 -0.18
C LYS A 27 -19.73 7.34 0.45
N CYS A 28 -18.99 7.15 1.53
CA CYS A 28 -19.08 5.91 2.28
C CYS A 28 -20.46 5.79 2.94
N LYS A 29 -21.09 4.61 2.87
CA LYS A 29 -22.38 4.35 3.52
C LYS A 29 -22.30 4.35 5.05
N TYR A 30 -21.13 4.01 5.59
CA TYR A 30 -20.93 3.82 7.04
C TYR A 30 -20.42 5.07 7.76
N CYS A 31 -19.77 5.99 7.05
CA CYS A 31 -19.16 7.17 7.67
C CYS A 31 -19.33 8.42 6.78
N PRO A 32 -19.19 9.64 7.32
CA PRO A 32 -19.38 10.87 6.54
C PRO A 32 -18.24 11.15 5.54
N HIS A 33 -17.34 10.21 5.29
CA HIS A 33 -16.20 10.40 4.41
C HIS A 33 -16.61 10.32 2.93
N THR A 34 -16.12 11.28 2.13
CA THR A 34 -16.23 11.27 0.67
C THR A 34 -14.86 11.07 0.05
N CYS A 35 -14.75 10.19 -0.94
CA CYS A 35 -13.52 9.97 -1.69
C CYS A 35 -13.79 9.96 -3.20
N ASN A 36 -12.71 10.02 -3.99
CA ASN A 36 -12.82 9.88 -5.44
C ASN A 36 -13.26 8.45 -5.79
N LYS A 37 -14.04 8.29 -6.86
CA LYS A 37 -14.49 7.00 -7.40
C LYS A 37 -13.34 6.25 -8.09
N ALA A 38 -12.26 6.00 -7.34
CA ALA A 38 -11.10 5.24 -7.74
C ALA A 38 -10.97 4.03 -6.80
N LEU A 39 -10.81 2.84 -7.38
CA LEU A 39 -10.73 1.56 -6.66
C LEU A 39 -9.78 1.62 -5.46
N ASN A 40 -8.52 2.01 -5.70
CA ASN A 40 -7.47 2.06 -4.67
C ASN A 40 -7.84 3.00 -3.50
N LYS A 41 -8.52 4.11 -3.79
CA LYS A 41 -8.94 5.08 -2.76
C LYS A 41 -10.12 4.54 -1.95
N CYS A 42 -11.07 3.89 -2.63
CA CYS A 42 -12.22 3.26 -1.98
C CYS A 42 -11.76 2.08 -1.11
N GLU A 43 -10.93 1.16 -1.62
CA GLU A 43 -10.41 0.05 -0.83
C GLU A 43 -9.59 0.51 0.37
N SER A 44 -8.72 1.51 0.17
CA SER A 44 -7.91 2.08 1.25
C SER A 44 -8.78 2.69 2.35
N HIS A 45 -9.85 3.40 1.98
CA HIS A 45 -10.81 3.91 2.94
C HIS A 45 -11.56 2.77 3.64
N LEU A 46 -12.13 1.83 2.89
CA LEU A 46 -12.92 0.72 3.43
C LEU A 46 -12.14 -0.11 4.45
N LYS A 47 -10.84 -0.33 4.19
CA LYS A 47 -9.93 -1.01 5.10
C LYS A 47 -9.81 -0.31 6.46
N ASN A 48 -9.81 1.02 6.46
CA ASN A 48 -9.58 1.87 7.63
C ASN A 48 -10.85 2.54 8.16
N CYS A 49 -12.02 2.23 7.58
CA CYS A 49 -13.27 2.92 7.91
C CYS A 49 -13.63 2.67 9.38
N PRO A 50 -13.85 3.70 10.21
CA PRO A 50 -14.07 3.50 11.65
C PRO A 50 -15.41 2.83 11.97
N LYS A 51 -16.44 3.09 11.14
CA LYS A 51 -17.83 2.70 11.41
C LYS A 51 -18.32 1.47 10.62
N ILE A 52 -17.45 0.84 9.83
CA ILE A 52 -17.83 -0.39 9.12
C ILE A 52 -17.99 -1.55 10.11
N ASP A 53 -19.05 -2.32 9.91
CA ASP A 53 -19.30 -3.54 10.66
C ASP A 53 -18.34 -4.68 10.26
N ASN A 54 -18.04 -5.56 11.20
CA ASN A 54 -17.07 -6.64 11.01
C ASN A 54 -17.57 -7.72 10.03
N GLU A 55 -18.87 -8.01 10.01
CA GLU A 55 -19.46 -8.97 9.08
C GLU A 55 -19.32 -8.49 7.63
N THR A 56 -19.64 -7.22 7.41
CA THR A 56 -19.50 -6.58 6.10
C THR A 56 -18.02 -6.54 5.67
N TYR A 57 -17.12 -6.21 6.60
CA TYR A 57 -15.68 -6.20 6.32
C TYR A 57 -15.16 -7.59 5.95
N GLN A 58 -15.53 -8.61 6.70
CA GLN A 58 -15.09 -9.99 6.47
C GLN A 58 -15.66 -10.56 5.17
N SER A 59 -16.88 -10.19 4.79
CA SER A 59 -17.48 -10.57 3.51
C SER A 59 -16.64 -10.09 2.31
N TYR A 60 -16.08 -8.87 2.39
CA TYR A 60 -15.27 -8.31 1.31
C TYR A 60 -13.80 -8.72 1.36
N PHE A 61 -13.16 -8.63 2.54
CA PHE A 61 -11.71 -8.86 2.69
C PHE A 61 -11.36 -10.33 3.00
N GLY A 62 -12.33 -11.16 3.37
CA GLY A 62 -12.13 -12.57 3.70
C GLY A 62 -11.53 -12.81 5.09
N HIS A 63 -11.36 -11.77 5.90
CA HIS A 63 -10.84 -11.87 7.27
C HIS A 63 -11.47 -10.80 8.16
N PRO A 64 -11.58 -11.02 9.49
CA PRO A 64 -12.14 -10.03 10.40
C PRO A 64 -11.24 -8.79 10.47
N LYS A 65 -11.87 -7.66 10.79
CA LYS A 65 -11.18 -6.39 11.03
C LYS A 65 -10.49 -6.44 12.39
N ILE A 66 -9.16 -6.49 12.39
CA ILE A 66 -8.38 -6.50 13.63
C ILE A 66 -8.42 -5.10 14.24
N THR A 67 -9.26 -4.89 15.25
CA THR A 67 -9.18 -3.73 16.15
C THR A 67 -8.11 -3.97 17.20
N SER A 68 -7.36 -2.91 17.56
CA SER A 68 -6.22 -2.95 18.49
C SER A 68 -6.51 -3.58 19.87
N SER A 69 -7.77 -3.82 20.23
CA SER A 69 -8.20 -4.46 21.48
C SER A 69 -8.18 -6.00 21.45
N GLN A 70 -8.16 -6.64 20.27
CA GLN A 70 -8.25 -8.12 20.16
C GLN A 70 -6.90 -8.83 20.01
N VAL A 71 -5.79 -8.08 19.99
CA VAL A 71 -4.43 -8.64 19.80
C VAL A 71 -3.98 -9.50 20.98
N ALA A 72 -4.62 -9.39 22.15
CA ALA A 72 -4.20 -10.10 23.36
C ALA A 72 -4.56 -11.61 23.38
N SER A 73 -5.55 -12.08 22.63
CA SER A 73 -6.14 -13.41 22.90
C SER A 73 -6.06 -14.45 21.78
N HIS A 74 -5.63 -14.10 20.56
CA HIS A 74 -5.64 -15.05 19.43
C HIS A 74 -4.26 -15.39 18.85
N LEU A 75 -3.17 -14.95 19.48
CA LEU A 75 -1.80 -15.21 19.00
C LEU A 75 -1.14 -16.45 19.65
N LEU A 76 -1.86 -17.57 19.76
CA LEU A 76 -1.29 -18.85 20.19
C LEU A 76 -1.53 -20.04 19.24
N ILE A 77 -1.95 -19.81 17.98
CA ILE A 77 -1.97 -20.91 17.01
C ILE A 77 -1.37 -20.47 15.67
N ASN A 78 -0.08 -20.76 15.55
CA ASN A 78 0.73 -20.96 14.34
C ASN A 78 0.22 -20.40 13.00
N THR A 79 0.49 -19.12 12.76
CA THR A 79 1.01 -18.66 11.47
C THR A 79 2.05 -17.57 11.74
N SER A 80 3.21 -17.70 11.12
CA SER A 80 4.45 -16.96 11.34
C SER A 80 4.25 -15.46 11.65
N LYS A 81 4.47 -15.10 12.91
CA LYS A 81 4.47 -13.73 13.43
C LYS A 81 5.71 -13.00 12.90
N LYS A 82 5.58 -12.14 11.89
CA LYS A 82 6.50 -10.99 11.79
C LYS A 82 5.98 -9.93 12.75
N THR A 83 6.39 -10.08 14.00
CA THR A 83 6.31 -9.09 15.05
C THR A 83 6.83 -7.77 14.50
N LEU A 84 5.97 -6.75 14.40
CA LEU A 84 6.38 -5.36 14.27
C LEU A 84 7.01 -4.97 15.61
N GLN A 85 8.26 -5.38 15.78
CA GLN A 85 9.12 -4.79 16.79
C GLN A 85 9.22 -3.31 16.44
N ASN A 86 9.03 -2.46 17.44
CA ASN A 86 9.50 -1.08 17.41
C ASN A 86 11.03 -1.16 17.25
N ARG A 87 11.48 -1.31 16.00
CA ARG A 87 12.90 -1.29 15.66
C ARG A 87 13.30 0.16 15.75
N ASN A 88 13.80 0.52 16.91
CA ASN A 88 14.68 1.66 17.06
C ASN A 88 15.75 1.53 15.94
N ILE A 89 15.70 2.40 14.94
CA ILE A 89 16.54 2.37 13.72
C ILE A 89 17.95 2.87 14.07
N LYS A 90 18.55 2.34 15.12
CA LYS A 90 19.93 2.71 15.51
C LYS A 90 20.99 2.12 14.59
N ASN A 91 20.61 1.15 13.75
CA ASN A 91 21.53 0.36 12.92
C ASN A 91 21.10 0.27 11.44
N PHE A 92 20.35 1.23 10.91
CA PHE A 92 20.15 1.32 9.46
C PHE A 92 21.31 2.09 8.85
N PHE A 93 22.49 1.52 9.03
CA PHE A 93 23.65 1.87 8.24
C PHE A 93 23.66 0.89 7.07
N ASP A 94 23.28 1.40 5.91
CA ASP A 94 23.43 0.71 4.64
C ASP A 94 24.92 0.75 4.29
N ASN A 95 25.69 -0.14 4.92
CA ASN A 95 27.14 -0.21 4.72
C ASN A 95 27.40 -0.98 3.44
N ILE A 96 27.17 -0.34 2.29
CA ILE A 96 27.77 -0.80 1.05
C ILE A 96 29.29 -0.80 1.24
N THR A 97 29.93 -1.94 1.05
CA THR A 97 31.39 -2.00 1.10
C THR A 97 31.96 -1.33 -0.15
N THR A 98 33.18 -0.79 -0.07
CA THR A 98 33.85 -0.18 -1.24
C THR A 98 33.92 -1.15 -2.42
N ASN A 99 34.22 -2.43 -2.14
CA ASN A 99 34.25 -3.46 -3.15
C ASN A 99 32.86 -3.73 -3.79
N GLU A 100 31.77 -3.70 -3.01
CA GLU A 100 30.42 -3.81 -3.58
C GLU A 100 30.07 -2.60 -4.44
N GLN A 101 30.47 -1.41 -4.01
CA GLN A 101 30.27 -0.19 -4.80
C GLN A 101 31.00 -0.26 -6.14
N ASP A 102 32.29 -0.63 -6.14
CA ASP A 102 33.09 -0.75 -7.37
C ASP A 102 32.47 -1.75 -8.36
N ASN A 103 31.98 -2.88 -7.86
CA ASN A 103 31.32 -3.89 -8.71
C ASN A 103 29.99 -3.39 -9.30
N LEU A 104 29.21 -2.62 -8.53
CA LEU A 104 27.97 -2.03 -9.02
C LEU A 104 28.22 -0.93 -10.06
N GLU A 105 29.25 -0.11 -9.85
CA GLU A 105 29.66 0.92 -10.81
C GLU A 105 30.12 0.29 -12.12
N PHE A 106 30.90 -0.78 -12.06
CA PHE A 106 31.32 -1.51 -13.24
C PHE A 106 30.13 -2.14 -14.00
N GLY A 107 29.22 -2.81 -13.29
CA GLY A 107 28.02 -3.40 -13.91
C GLY A 107 27.09 -2.36 -14.51
N PHE A 108 26.98 -1.19 -13.88
CA PHE A 108 26.26 -0.05 -14.45
C PHE A 108 26.93 0.45 -15.73
N ALA A 109 28.26 0.63 -15.73
CA ALA A 109 29.00 1.07 -16.91
C ALA A 109 28.85 0.10 -18.09
N GLU A 110 28.92 -1.21 -17.82
CA GLU A 110 28.71 -2.26 -18.81
C GLU A 110 27.28 -2.20 -19.39
N ALA A 111 26.27 -2.07 -18.55
CA ALA A 111 24.87 -2.01 -18.99
C ALA A 111 24.62 -0.78 -19.88
N VAL A 112 25.13 0.39 -19.51
CA VAL A 112 24.99 1.62 -20.29
C VAL A 112 25.71 1.50 -21.64
N PHE A 113 26.91 0.91 -21.66
CA PHE A 113 27.65 0.63 -22.90
C PHE A 113 26.88 -0.33 -23.81
N GLN A 114 26.37 -1.44 -23.28
CA GLN A 114 25.54 -2.39 -24.04
C GLN A 114 24.26 -1.75 -24.59
N CYS A 115 23.68 -0.79 -23.85
CA CYS A 115 22.52 -0.02 -24.31
C CYS A 115 22.85 1.03 -25.38
N GLY A 116 24.12 1.20 -25.78
CA GLY A 116 24.53 2.16 -26.79
C GLY A 116 24.31 3.62 -26.38
N LEU A 117 24.20 3.88 -25.08
CA LEU A 117 24.04 5.22 -24.55
C LEU A 117 25.40 5.92 -24.58
N PRO A 118 25.56 7.03 -25.32
CA PRO A 118 26.81 7.77 -25.32
C PRO A 118 27.02 8.40 -23.94
N PHE A 119 28.08 7.98 -23.25
CA PHE A 119 28.58 8.69 -22.08
C PHE A 119 29.16 10.02 -22.54
N SER A 120 28.38 11.11 -22.51
CA SER A 120 28.96 12.44 -22.57
C SER A 120 29.60 12.75 -21.22
N PHE A 121 30.82 12.24 -20.99
CA PHE A 121 31.69 12.82 -19.97
C PHE A 121 32.10 14.20 -20.47
N CYS A 122 31.37 15.23 -20.09
CA CYS A 122 31.95 16.56 -20.04
C CYS A 122 32.84 16.57 -18.80
N GLU A 123 34.13 16.27 -18.99
CA GLU A 123 35.15 16.68 -18.03
C GLU A 123 35.12 18.21 -17.96
N LEU A 124 34.96 18.75 -16.74
CA LEU A 124 35.16 20.15 -16.38
C LEU A 124 36.36 20.23 -15.45
#